data_AF-A0A497I874-F1
#
_entry.id   AF-A0A497I874-F1
#
_cell.length_a   1.000
_cell.length_b   1.000
_cell.length_c   1.000
_cell.angle_alpha   90.00
_cell.angle_beta   90.00
_cell.angle_gamma   90.00
#
_symmetry.space_group_name_H-M   'P 1'
#
loop_
_entity.id
_entity.type
_entity.pdbx_description
1 polymer ?
#
loop_
_entity_poly.entity_id
_entity_poly.type
_entity_poly.pdbx_seq_one_letter_code
_entity_poly.pdbx_strand_id
1 'polypeptide(L)'
;MRKLSTSLKLRRPPNAAANTIKKIKNLFATIRPSTTVNLHFSFQLNGPPHLGTLFSLTSLFAIAQMLEEKGLKPKIFINILENAPAKIFTISNRKYAINFSHLRVNGEPLIKRYLKPYQFIFELLAKSTNIKQSSLLWYSELQATPAFRKRLIYMLEHSE
;
A
#
# COMPACT_ATOMS: atom_id res chain seq x y z
N MET A 1 -33.45 -20.94 -12.98
CA MET A 1 -32.52 -20.67 -11.85
C MET A 1 -31.25 -21.49 -12.02
N ARG A 2 -30.10 -20.87 -12.34
CA ARG A 2 -28.81 -21.57 -12.44
C ARG A 2 -28.13 -21.61 -11.06
N LYS A 3 -27.84 -22.82 -10.56
CA LYS A 3 -27.08 -23.06 -9.32
C LYS A 3 -25.65 -22.51 -9.48
N LEU A 4 -25.27 -21.56 -8.62
CA LEU A 4 -23.88 -21.11 -8.47
C LEU A 4 -23.07 -22.25 -7.84
N SER A 5 -22.02 -22.72 -8.52
CA SER A 5 -21.14 -23.77 -8.02
C SER A 5 -20.40 -23.31 -6.75
N THR A 6 -20.44 -24.12 -5.70
CA THR A 6 -19.95 -23.85 -4.34
C THR A 6 -18.46 -24.17 -4.11
N SER A 7 -17.62 -24.24 -5.16
CA SER A 7 -16.19 -24.48 -4.96
C SER A 7 -15.33 -23.35 -5.53
N LEU A 8 -14.78 -22.52 -4.63
CA LEU A 8 -13.74 -21.53 -4.94
C LEU A 8 -12.37 -22.18 -4.70
N LYS A 9 -11.72 -22.69 -5.74
CA LYS A 9 -10.34 -23.20 -5.63
C LYS A 9 -9.35 -22.05 -5.67
N LEU A 10 -8.86 -21.64 -4.50
CA LEU A 10 -7.80 -20.65 -4.32
C LEU A 10 -6.44 -21.29 -4.62
N ARG A 11 -5.88 -21.04 -5.81
CA ARG A 11 -4.61 -21.67 -6.23
C ARG A 11 -3.38 -20.78 -6.17
N ARG A 12 -3.51 -19.44 -6.07
CA ARG A 12 -2.37 -18.49 -5.96
C ARG A 12 -2.77 -17.21 -5.20
N PRO A 13 -1.85 -16.56 -4.43
CA PRO A 13 -2.14 -15.34 -3.66
C PRO A 13 -2.79 -14.19 -4.46
N PRO A 14 -2.39 -13.91 -5.72
CA PRO A 14 -3.05 -12.87 -6.53
C PRO A 14 -4.50 -13.21 -6.88
N ASN A 15 -4.80 -14.50 -7.10
CA ASN A 15 -6.16 -14.95 -7.41
C ASN A 15 -7.06 -14.93 -6.17
N ALA A 16 -6.51 -15.15 -4.98
CA ALA A 16 -7.25 -14.98 -3.73
C ALA A 16 -7.65 -13.53 -3.53
N ALA A 17 -6.71 -12.60 -3.69
CA ALA A 17 -6.98 -11.17 -3.61
C ALA A 17 -7.97 -10.71 -4.70
N ALA A 18 -7.80 -11.13 -5.96
CA ALA A 18 -8.73 -10.79 -7.05
C ALA A 18 -10.17 -11.26 -6.80
N ASN A 19 -10.34 -12.46 -6.24
CA ASN A 19 -11.66 -12.99 -5.91
C ASN A 19 -12.27 -12.30 -4.68
N THR A 20 -11.45 -11.89 -3.71
CA THR A 20 -11.90 -11.07 -2.57
C THR A 20 -12.38 -9.70 -3.04
N ILE A 21 -11.72 -9.07 -4.01
CA ILE A 21 -12.13 -7.78 -4.61
C ILE A 21 -13.53 -7.87 -5.23
N LYS A 22 -13.85 -8.98 -5.92
CA LYS A 22 -15.21 -9.19 -6.44
C LYS A 22 -16.27 -9.26 -5.34
N LYS A 23 -15.95 -9.85 -4.19
CA LYS A 23 -16.86 -9.95 -3.04
C LYS A 23 -16.99 -8.64 -2.26
N ILE A 24 -15.94 -7.83 -2.24
CA ILE A 24 -15.92 -6.50 -1.63
C ILE A 24 -16.97 -5.56 -2.26
N LYS A 25 -17.37 -5.77 -3.53
CA LYS A 25 -18.48 -5.01 -4.15
C LYS A 25 -19.75 -4.98 -3.32
N ASN A 26 -20.07 -6.09 -2.63
CA ASN A 26 -21.26 -6.19 -1.79
C ASN A 26 -21.08 -5.50 -0.44
N LEU A 27 -19.85 -5.43 0.07
CA LEU A 27 -19.54 -4.73 1.32
C LEU A 27 -19.78 -3.21 1.21
N PHE A 28 -19.59 -2.67 -0.01
CA PHE A 28 -19.81 -1.25 -0.28
C PHE A 28 -21.25 -0.91 -0.70
N ALA A 29 -22.08 -1.91 -0.98
CA ALA A 29 -23.48 -1.69 -1.32
C ALA A 29 -24.29 -1.15 -0.13
N THR A 30 -23.81 -1.35 1.10
CA THR A 30 -24.45 -0.88 2.34
C THR A 30 -23.96 0.49 2.79
N ILE A 31 -22.98 1.09 2.11
CA ILE A 31 -22.42 2.40 2.48
C ILE A 31 -23.23 3.50 1.82
N ARG A 32 -23.57 4.54 2.59
CA ARG A 32 -24.30 5.70 2.06
C ARG A 32 -23.48 6.40 0.97
N PRO A 33 -24.09 6.79 -0.16
CA PRO A 33 -23.47 7.67 -1.14
C PRO A 33 -22.87 8.92 -0.48
N SER A 34 -21.82 9.48 -1.06
CA SER A 34 -21.00 10.59 -0.54
C SER A 34 -20.09 10.28 0.67
N THR A 35 -20.12 9.07 1.21
CA THR A 35 -19.15 8.64 2.24
C THR A 35 -17.73 8.67 1.68
N THR A 36 -16.79 9.24 2.44
CA THR A 36 -15.36 9.17 2.11
C THR A 36 -14.79 7.82 2.52
N VAL A 37 -14.08 7.17 1.61
CA VAL A 37 -13.44 5.87 1.84
C VAL A 37 -11.94 6.04 1.68
N ASN A 38 -11.20 5.92 2.78
CA ASN A 38 -9.74 6.00 2.77
C ASN A 38 -9.14 4.63 2.45
N LEU A 39 -8.44 4.54 1.33
CA LEU A 39 -7.75 3.35 0.87
C LEU A 39 -6.25 3.53 1.09
N HIS A 40 -5.64 2.61 1.84
CA HIS A 40 -4.22 2.68 2.17
C HIS A 40 -3.45 1.57 1.48
N PHE A 41 -2.31 1.92 0.88
CA PHE A 41 -1.32 0.98 0.38
C PHE A 41 0.03 1.31 0.99
N SER A 42 0.67 0.33 1.61
CA SER A 42 1.97 0.51 2.26
C SER A 42 3.00 -0.41 1.64
N PHE A 43 4.21 0.09 1.36
CA PHE A 43 5.27 -0.73 0.79
C PHE A 43 6.66 -0.27 1.23
N GLN A 44 7.59 -1.22 1.29
CA GLN A 44 9.01 -0.94 1.50
C GLN A 44 9.70 -0.67 0.17
N LEU A 45 10.54 0.36 0.12
CA LEU A 45 11.38 0.68 -1.04
C LEU A 45 12.67 -0.16 -1.00
N ASN A 46 12.54 -1.48 -1.12
CA ASN A 46 13.67 -2.42 -1.12
C ASN A 46 14.06 -2.91 -2.53
N GLY A 47 13.41 -2.39 -3.58
CA GLY A 47 13.68 -2.77 -4.96
C GLY A 47 12.64 -2.22 -5.95
N PRO A 48 12.81 -2.50 -7.25
CA PRO A 48 11.79 -2.25 -8.26
C PRO A 48 10.47 -2.97 -7.92
N PRO A 49 9.32 -2.42 -8.32
CA PRO A 49 8.02 -3.02 -8.05
C PRO A 49 7.90 -4.37 -8.74
N HIS A 50 7.78 -5.44 -7.95
CA HIS A 50 7.55 -6.78 -8.48
C HIS A 50 6.06 -7.00 -8.82
N LEU A 51 5.72 -8.16 -9.40
CA LEU A 51 4.36 -8.47 -9.85
C LEU A 51 3.30 -8.31 -8.75
N GLY A 52 3.58 -8.75 -7.52
CA GLY A 52 2.69 -8.54 -6.38
C GLY A 52 2.38 -7.07 -6.05
N THR A 53 3.39 -6.19 -6.16
CA THR A 53 3.22 -4.73 -5.99
C THR A 53 2.34 -4.15 -7.09
N LEU A 54 2.62 -4.52 -8.34
CA LEU A 54 1.80 -4.10 -9.49
C LEU A 54 0.35 -4.52 -9.31
N PHE A 55 0.12 -5.79 -8.98
CA PHE A 55 -1.21 -6.33 -8.74
C PHE A 55 -1.96 -5.57 -7.63
N SER A 56 -1.28 -5.27 -6.52
CA SER A 56 -1.88 -4.56 -5.38
C SER A 56 -2.23 -3.12 -5.74
N LEU A 57 -1.34 -2.41 -6.44
CA LEU A 57 -1.59 -1.05 -6.90
C LEU A 57 -2.72 -1.00 -7.93
N THR A 58 -2.71 -1.86 -8.94
CA THR A 58 -3.80 -1.93 -9.93
C THR A 58 -5.13 -2.23 -9.26
N SER A 59 -5.15 -3.16 -8.30
CA SER A 59 -6.35 -3.49 -7.52
C SER A 59 -6.86 -2.29 -6.72
N LEU A 60 -5.97 -1.54 -6.06
CA LEU A 60 -6.30 -0.36 -5.27
C LEU A 60 -7.00 0.71 -6.11
N PHE A 61 -6.44 1.04 -7.28
CA PHE A 61 -7.01 2.03 -8.19
C PHE A 61 -8.32 1.54 -8.82
N ALA A 62 -8.42 0.25 -9.16
CA ALA A 62 -9.68 -0.34 -9.66
C ALA A 62 -10.79 -0.31 -8.60
N ILE A 63 -10.47 -0.58 -7.33
CA ILE A 63 -11.42 -0.44 -6.22
C ILE A 63 -11.85 1.01 -6.07
N ALA A 64 -10.91 1.97 -6.12
CA ALA A 64 -11.23 3.39 -6.01
C ALA A 64 -12.19 3.83 -7.12
N GLN A 65 -11.91 3.48 -8.37
CA GLN A 65 -12.80 3.75 -9.50
C GLN A 65 -14.20 3.19 -9.27
N MET A 66 -14.30 1.92 -8.86
CA MET A 66 -15.59 1.28 -8.56
C MET A 66 -16.35 1.95 -7.40
N LEU A 67 -15.65 2.54 -6.43
CA LEU A 67 -16.26 3.31 -5.34
C LEU A 67 -16.81 4.65 -5.85
N GLU A 68 -16.04 5.34 -6.69
CA GLU A 68 -16.47 6.60 -7.32
C GLU A 68 -17.71 6.39 -8.20
N GLU A 69 -17.75 5.32 -8.99
CA GLU A 69 -18.92 4.92 -9.79
C GLU A 69 -20.18 4.67 -8.94
N LYS A 70 -20.02 4.34 -7.66
CA LYS A 70 -21.11 4.17 -6.69
C LYS A 70 -21.49 5.46 -5.96
N GLY A 71 -20.90 6.59 -6.34
CA GLY A 71 -21.11 7.89 -5.70
C GLY A 71 -20.39 8.06 -4.36
N LEU A 72 -19.41 7.22 -4.05
CA LEU A 72 -18.55 7.38 -2.88
C LEU A 72 -17.35 8.28 -3.21
N LYS A 73 -16.64 8.76 -2.19
CA LYS A 73 -15.47 9.64 -2.34
C LYS A 73 -14.20 8.88 -1.94
N PRO A 74 -13.60 8.08 -2.83
CA PRO A 74 -12.38 7.34 -2.50
C PRO A 74 -11.19 8.31 -2.34
N LYS A 75 -10.34 8.06 -1.35
CA LYS A 75 -9.04 8.73 -1.17
C LYS A 75 -7.94 7.69 -1.06
N ILE A 76 -6.95 7.75 -1.94
CA ILE A 76 -5.84 6.80 -1.95
C ILE A 76 -4.63 7.42 -1.22
N PHE A 77 -4.16 6.73 -0.19
CA PHE A 77 -2.96 7.08 0.57
C PHE A 77 -1.90 6.00 0.32
N ILE A 78 -0.74 6.43 -0.17
CA ILE A 78 0.39 5.54 -0.44
C ILE A 78 1.46 5.83 0.61
N ASN A 79 1.65 4.88 1.51
CA ASN A 79 2.63 4.94 2.59
C ASN A 79 3.94 4.31 2.12
N ILE A 80 5.00 5.10 2.17
CA ILE A 80 6.35 4.68 1.81
C ILE A 80 7.08 4.32 3.09
N LEU A 81 7.58 3.09 3.18
CA LEU A 81 8.34 2.60 4.33
C LEU A 81 9.85 2.72 4.05
N GLU A 82 10.40 3.92 4.27
CA GLU A 82 11.82 4.25 4.04
C GLU A 82 12.80 3.64 5.03
N ASN A 83 12.29 2.99 6.07
CA ASN A 83 13.07 2.29 7.09
C ASN A 83 13.54 0.90 6.65
N ALA A 84 13.33 0.52 5.38
CA ALA A 84 13.85 -0.74 4.85
C ALA A 84 15.39 -0.77 4.87
N PRO A 85 16.01 -1.92 5.19
CA PRO A 85 17.46 -2.06 5.22
C PRO A 85 18.03 -2.00 3.81
N ALA A 86 19.00 -1.13 3.57
CA ALA A 86 19.69 -0.97 2.30
C ALA A 86 21.06 -1.67 2.29
N LYS A 87 21.75 -1.67 3.44
CA LYS A 87 23.00 -2.41 3.64
C LYS A 87 22.95 -3.12 4.97
N ILE A 88 23.28 -4.41 4.98
CA ILE A 88 23.39 -5.22 6.19
C ILE A 88 24.85 -5.62 6.36
N PHE A 89 25.37 -5.54 7.58
CA PHE A 89 26.73 -5.96 7.92
C PHE A 89 26.76 -6.59 9.31
N THR A 90 27.81 -7.37 9.57
CA THR A 90 27.99 -8.09 10.82
C THR A 90 29.26 -7.61 11.51
N ILE A 91 29.17 -7.21 12.78
CA ILE A 91 30.30 -6.84 13.64
C ILE A 91 30.18 -7.66 14.92
N SER A 92 31.20 -8.45 15.26
CA SER A 92 31.24 -9.28 16.47
C SER A 92 29.98 -10.13 16.69
N ASN A 93 29.58 -10.91 15.67
CA ASN A 93 28.36 -11.74 15.62
C ASN A 93 27.02 -10.98 15.78
N ARG A 94 27.01 -9.65 15.73
CA ARG A 94 25.79 -8.84 15.74
C ARG A 94 25.51 -8.28 14.35
N LYS A 95 24.25 -8.36 13.91
CA LYS A 95 23.78 -7.81 12.63
C LYS A 95 23.36 -6.36 12.80
N TYR A 96 23.84 -5.51 11.90
CA TYR A 96 23.51 -4.09 11.82
C TYR A 96 22.98 -3.78 10.42
N ALA A 97 22.10 -2.78 10.33
CA ALA A 97 21.55 -2.33 9.06
C ALA A 97 21.63 -0.81 8.94
N ILE A 98 21.99 -0.32 7.75
CA ILE A 98 21.77 1.07 7.34
C ILE A 98 20.54 1.09 6.45
N ASN A 99 19.56 1.92 6.82
CA ASN A 99 18.30 2.07 6.11
C ASN A 99 18.44 2.95 4.86
N PHE A 100 17.52 2.80 3.91
CA PHE A 100 17.46 3.63 2.70
C PHE A 100 17.37 5.14 2.99
N SER A 101 16.70 5.52 4.08
CA SER A 101 16.61 6.91 4.55
C SER A 101 17.96 7.56 4.85
N HIS A 102 18.99 6.76 5.20
CA HIS A 102 20.30 7.25 5.62
C HIS A 102 21.35 7.21 4.51
N LEU A 103 21.06 6.56 3.38
CA LEU A 103 22.03 6.45 2.27
C LEU A 103 21.85 7.55 1.23
N ARG A 104 22.97 8.10 0.79
CA ARG A 104 23.05 9.04 -0.33
C ARG A 104 24.00 8.53 -1.40
N VAL A 105 23.67 8.76 -2.66
CA VAL A 105 24.52 8.45 -3.82
C VAL A 105 24.60 9.71 -4.67
N ASN A 106 25.81 10.21 -4.93
CA ASN A 106 26.06 11.48 -5.63
C ASN A 106 25.29 12.66 -5.00
N GLY A 107 25.23 12.74 -3.67
CA GLY A 107 24.51 13.78 -2.94
C GLY A 107 22.99 13.58 -2.80
N GLU A 108 22.38 12.72 -3.61
CA GLU A 108 20.93 12.47 -3.59
C GLU A 108 20.54 11.32 -2.65
N PRO A 109 19.41 11.42 -1.92
CA PRO A 109 18.87 10.30 -1.15
C PRO A 109 18.60 9.09 -2.06
N LEU A 110 19.17 7.95 -1.70
CA LEU A 110 19.04 6.72 -2.49
C LEU A 110 17.58 6.35 -2.76
N ILE A 111 16.71 6.63 -1.78
CA ILE A 111 15.28 6.35 -1.85
C ILE A 111 14.56 7.02 -3.02
N LYS A 112 14.96 8.23 -3.43
CA LYS A 112 14.37 8.91 -4.60
C LYS A 112 14.58 8.11 -5.88
N ARG A 113 15.73 7.44 -6.02
CA ARG A 113 16.02 6.58 -7.17
C ARG A 113 15.08 5.38 -7.23
N TYR A 114 14.81 4.75 -6.08
CA TYR A 114 13.92 3.59 -6.00
C TYR A 114 12.44 3.97 -6.16
N LEU A 115 12.07 5.22 -5.85
CA LEU A 115 10.70 5.70 -5.98
C LEU A 115 10.30 5.97 -7.44
N LYS A 116 11.25 6.31 -8.32
CA LYS A 116 10.96 6.66 -9.74
C LYS A 116 10.10 5.62 -10.49
N PRO A 117 10.40 4.32 -10.46
CA PRO A 117 9.54 3.32 -11.12
C PRO A 117 8.11 3.28 -10.56
N TYR A 118 7.93 3.56 -9.27
CA TYR A 118 6.62 3.59 -8.64
C TYR A 118 5.83 4.83 -9.06
N GLN A 119 6.48 6.00 -9.16
CA GLN A 119 5.85 7.23 -9.65
C GLN A 119 5.27 7.04 -11.05
N PHE A 120 6.03 6.41 -11.95
CA PHE A 120 5.55 6.07 -13.28
C PHE A 120 4.29 5.19 -13.24
N ILE A 121 4.26 4.17 -12.36
CA ILE A 121 3.09 3.31 -12.21
C ILE A 121 1.89 4.09 -11.64
N PHE A 122 2.11 4.97 -10.66
CA PHE A 122 1.04 5.78 -10.09
C PHE A 122 0.42 6.70 -11.15
N GLU A 123 1.24 7.35 -11.96
CA GLU A 123 0.78 8.18 -13.07
C GLU A 123 0.01 7.38 -14.12
N LEU A 124 0.51 6.20 -14.48
CA LEU A 124 -0.15 5.30 -15.43
C LEU A 124 -1.53 4.88 -14.91
N LEU A 125 -1.61 4.40 -13.67
CA LEU A 125 -2.87 3.96 -13.07
C LEU A 125 -3.86 5.12 -12.87
N ALA A 126 -3.36 6.29 -12.50
CA ALA A 126 -4.19 7.48 -12.37
C ALA A 126 -4.80 7.91 -13.70
N LYS A 127 -4.01 7.86 -14.78
CA LYS A 127 -4.51 8.12 -16.14
C LYS A 127 -5.53 7.07 -16.59
N SER A 128 -5.30 5.79 -16.28
CA SER A 128 -6.19 4.70 -16.71
C SER A 128 -7.52 4.65 -15.95
N THR A 129 -7.57 5.14 -14.72
CA THR A 129 -8.78 5.09 -13.87
C THR A 129 -9.44 6.44 -13.66
N ASN A 130 -8.79 7.53 -14.07
CA ASN A 130 -9.13 8.91 -13.72
C ASN A 130 -9.12 9.20 -12.20
N ILE A 131 -8.52 8.32 -11.40
CA ILE A 131 -8.36 8.49 -9.94
C ILE A 131 -6.92 8.89 -9.64
N LYS A 132 -6.71 10.02 -8.96
CA LYS A 132 -5.38 10.41 -8.47
C LYS A 132 -5.17 9.94 -7.03
N GLN A 133 -3.94 9.58 -6.69
CA GLN A 133 -3.58 9.39 -5.29
C GLN A 133 -3.70 10.71 -4.53
N SER A 134 -4.25 10.65 -3.32
CA SER A 134 -4.46 11.81 -2.47
C SER A 134 -3.18 12.26 -1.78
N SER A 135 -2.34 11.32 -1.34
CA SER A 135 -1.07 11.63 -0.69
C SER A 135 -0.04 10.51 -0.81
N LEU A 136 1.23 10.91 -0.87
CA LEU A 136 2.38 10.06 -0.58
C LEU A 136 2.84 10.41 0.83
N LEU A 137 2.87 9.43 1.73
CA LEU A 137 3.21 9.63 3.14
C LEU A 137 4.47 8.84 3.46
N TRP A 138 5.50 9.51 3.98
CA TRP A 138 6.70 8.86 4.46
C TRP A 138 6.45 8.25 5.84
N TYR A 139 7.09 7.12 6.12
CA TYR A 139 6.92 6.43 7.40
C TYR A 139 7.36 7.29 8.59
N SER A 140 8.43 8.08 8.42
CA SER A 140 8.88 9.06 9.40
C SER A 140 7.80 10.10 9.73
N GLU A 141 7.05 10.58 8.73
CA GLU A 141 5.93 11.49 8.93
C GLU A 141 4.78 10.80 9.68
N LEU A 142 4.47 9.55 9.32
CA LEU A 142 3.46 8.75 10.03
C LEU A 142 3.84 8.56 11.50
N GLN A 143 5.09 8.21 11.78
CA GLN A 143 5.63 8.02 13.14
C GLN A 143 5.65 9.32 13.97
N ALA A 144 5.74 10.47 13.30
CA ALA A 144 5.66 11.77 13.96
C ALA A 144 4.25 12.10 14.46
N THR A 145 3.21 11.47 13.91
CA THR A 145 1.83 11.79 14.27
C THR A 145 1.46 11.32 15.70
N PRO A 146 0.68 12.12 16.46
CA PRO A 146 0.21 11.70 17.78
C PRO A 146 -0.62 10.41 17.76
N ALA A 147 -1.42 10.21 16.70
CA ALA A 147 -2.26 9.03 16.55
C ALA A 147 -1.44 7.75 16.42
N PHE A 148 -0.39 7.77 15.59
CA PHE A 148 0.51 6.63 15.45
C PHE A 148 1.21 6.32 16.77
N ARG A 149 1.75 7.33 17.45
CA ARG A 149 2.45 7.16 18.74
C ARG A 149 1.54 6.58 19.82
N LYS A 150 0.32 7.10 19.96
CA LYS A 150 -0.69 6.56 20.89
C LYS A 150 -1.00 5.10 20.60
N ARG A 151 -1.17 4.74 19.33
CA ARG A 151 -1.45 3.35 18.94
C ARG A 151 -0.26 2.43 19.21
N LEU A 152 0.96 2.90 18.97
CA LEU A 152 2.18 2.15 19.27
C LEU A 152 2.32 1.90 20.78
N ILE A 153 2.15 2.93 21.60
CA ILE A 153 2.17 2.80 23.08
C ILE A 153 1.13 1.78 23.53
N TYR A 154 -0.11 1.90 23.05
CA TYR A 154 -1.17 0.93 23.35
C TYR A 154 -0.75 -0.50 22.97
N MET A 155 -0.17 -0.71 21.79
CA MET A 155 0.30 -2.03 21.38
C MET A 155 1.44 -2.58 22.26
N LEU A 156 2.33 -1.73 22.76
CA LEU A 156 3.43 -2.13 23.65
C LEU A 156 2.95 -2.42 25.07
N GLU A 157 1.97 -1.67 25.57
CA GLU A 157 1.35 -1.91 26.87
C GLU A 157 0.51 -3.19 26.90
N HIS A 158 0.05 -3.64 25.72
CA HIS A 158 -0.82 -4.80 25.56
C HIS A 158 -0.18 -5.89 24.67
N SER A 159 1.15 -5.87 24.48
CA SER A 159 1.87 -6.97 23.84
C SER A 159 2.18 -8.03 24.88
N GLU A 160 1.44 -9.14 24.83
CA GLU A 160 1.79 -10.40 25.50
C GLU A 160 2.87 -11.16 24.74
#